data_AF-A0A1H0JNN4-F1
#
_entry.id   AF-A0A1H0JNN4-F1
#
_cell.length_a   1.000
_cell.length_b   1.000
_cell.length_c   1.000
_cell.angle_alpha   90.00
_cell.angle_beta   90.00
_cell.angle_gamma   90.00
#
_symmetry.space_group_name_H-M   'P 1'
#
loop_
_entity.id
_entity.type
_entity.pdbx_description
1 polymer ?
#
loop_
_entity_poly.entity_id
_entity_poly.type
_entity_poly.pdbx_seq_one_letter_code
_entity_poly.pdbx_strand_id
1 'polypeptide(L)'
;MKIAAALALVAALLANPLAGAQPTEPPQVEAGVGPGAPVPDSRPGEAFADPKVAELQRTATDVQRELSDLSDKIRTAEDELRQATGQVERARGEREAADKIVAAQQGEVDAYSAALYSALAQPSELQMLLTAGGPEEFLQGSSLIERVRIDQDQRLAQAVGRQRGAQEAENAALGTERAAAERKADLDRRNGDASNRAAAVSSELRGKVEDTNAAVIAQQTAQRERNQKTAASWKAYTDKLALAGIVAPNAAALRDPAQLPARLEPLPGSTGAPQPGVARATLPTGEKLLVLPAEVIGAVNTAVGVLGKPYVPGSGGEGPNAYSCDGLVKAAFGAGGLSLPGAVTEQMSVLTPVPTPDAQPGDVVFLGPARLGVQGVGIVLDERTMLTADGRLAGVVVTDLPGGDTLLGVARPALGQRQPQPAPQATDGGLRWRCGGVQLPPRGPGEAPGAWGGYPNGLIPQAALCLIGVGSHSLRCDAAGSFRAMSDAFASVFGRAICLTDSYRTFSAQVRLYGVKPALAAVPGTSNHGWGLAVDLCGGAQSFGTPEYAWLAQNAGVFGWANPPWARPGRGREEPWHWEYIGS
;
A
#
# COMPACT_ATOMS: atom_id res chain seq x y z
N MET A 1 32.58 74.51 27.53
CA MET A 1 31.13 74.29 27.37
C MET A 1 30.70 73.34 28.48
N LYS A 2 30.22 73.86 29.61
CA LYS A 2 28.80 74.15 29.92
C LYS A 2 27.97 72.85 30.02
N ILE A 3 27.68 72.40 31.25
CA ILE A 3 26.35 72.42 31.93
C ILE A 3 25.68 71.04 31.74
N ALA A 4 25.08 70.32 32.70
CA ALA A 4 24.82 70.41 34.14
C ALA A 4 24.26 69.01 34.55
N ALA A 5 24.58 68.44 35.72
CA ALA A 5 23.83 68.54 36.99
C ALA A 5 22.39 67.97 36.89
N ALA A 6 21.79 67.27 37.87
CA ALA A 6 22.17 66.96 39.25
C ALA A 6 21.09 66.01 39.84
N LEU A 7 21.50 65.26 40.88
CA LEU A 7 20.81 64.92 42.14
C LEU A 7 19.28 64.70 42.16
N ALA A 8 18.86 63.62 42.85
CA ALA A 8 18.36 63.73 44.23
C ALA A 8 18.20 62.36 44.93
N LEU A 9 18.77 62.32 46.14
CA LEU A 9 18.55 61.36 47.23
C LEU A 9 17.13 61.45 47.82
N VAL A 10 16.78 60.46 48.67
CA VAL A 10 15.90 60.46 49.89
C VAL A 10 14.94 59.26 49.82
N ALA A 11 14.63 58.48 50.85
CA ALA A 11 15.22 58.10 52.14
C ALA A 11 14.39 56.88 52.63
N ALA A 12 14.97 56.11 53.56
CA ALA A 12 14.39 54.91 54.17
C ALA A 12 13.14 55.18 55.03
N LEU A 13 12.30 54.15 55.27
CA LEU A 13 12.04 53.51 56.59
C LEU A 13 10.68 52.75 56.67
N LEU A 14 10.78 51.51 57.20
CA LEU A 14 9.83 50.75 58.04
C LEU A 14 8.59 50.06 57.44
N ALA A 15 8.60 48.71 57.39
CA ALA A 15 7.85 47.81 58.29
C ALA A 15 7.63 46.40 57.66
N ASN A 16 8.13 45.35 58.33
CA ASN A 16 7.71 43.94 58.21
C ASN A 16 6.54 43.70 59.21
N PRO A 17 5.85 42.54 59.23
CA PRO A 17 5.54 41.55 58.19
C PRO A 17 4.01 41.26 58.11
N LEU A 18 3.51 40.72 56.99
CA LEU A 18 2.24 39.99 56.99
C LEU A 18 2.49 38.58 56.45
N ALA A 19 2.29 37.63 57.35
CA ALA A 19 2.22 36.20 57.06
C ALA A 19 1.07 35.95 56.07
N GLY A 20 1.42 35.70 54.81
CA GLY A 20 0.54 35.07 53.83
C GLY A 20 0.90 33.60 53.73
N ALA A 21 0.02 32.74 54.23
CA ALA A 21 0.13 31.30 54.09
C ALA A 21 0.32 30.92 52.61
N GLN A 22 1.42 30.27 52.28
CA GLN A 22 1.56 29.58 51.01
C GLN A 22 0.57 28.41 50.99
N PRO A 23 -0.25 28.24 49.94
CA PRO A 23 -0.97 27.00 49.74
C PRO A 23 0.06 25.87 49.60
N THR A 24 -0.03 24.89 50.48
CA THR A 24 0.75 23.66 50.39
C THR A 24 0.43 22.98 49.06
N GLU A 25 1.39 22.96 48.13
CA GLU A 25 1.33 22.14 46.93
C GLU A 25 1.06 20.68 47.32
N PRO A 26 0.14 19.97 46.65
CA PRO A 26 0.01 18.53 46.82
C PRO A 26 1.31 17.84 46.35
N PRO A 27 1.72 16.73 47.00
CA PRO A 27 2.98 16.07 46.68
C PRO A 27 2.98 15.57 45.24
N GLN A 28 3.80 16.19 44.40
CA GLN A 28 4.07 15.75 43.03
C GLN A 28 4.81 14.43 43.09
N VAL A 29 4.21 13.37 42.56
CA VAL A 29 4.93 12.15 42.21
C VAL A 29 5.51 12.39 40.83
N GLU A 30 6.77 12.83 40.77
CA GLU A 30 7.46 13.11 39.52
C GLU A 30 7.69 11.82 38.70
N ALA A 31 6.88 11.64 37.65
CA ALA A 31 7.26 10.96 36.42
C ALA A 31 7.23 12.00 35.29
N GLY A 32 8.35 12.71 35.11
CA GLY A 32 8.36 14.00 34.40
C GLY A 32 8.31 13.95 32.86
N VAL A 33 7.53 14.88 32.29
CA VAL A 33 7.89 15.74 31.13
C VAL A 33 7.16 17.09 31.27
N GLY A 34 7.90 18.20 31.15
CA GLY A 34 7.39 19.58 31.25
C GLY A 34 6.46 20.02 30.11
N PRO A 35 5.70 21.12 30.29
CA PRO A 35 4.65 21.55 29.36
C PRO A 35 5.19 22.38 28.18
N GLY A 36 4.52 22.28 27.03
CA GLY A 36 4.51 23.35 26.03
C GLY A 36 5.05 23.00 24.64
N ALA A 37 4.28 22.21 23.88
CA ALA A 37 4.27 22.34 22.42
C ALA A 37 2.84 22.04 21.92
N PRO A 38 2.26 22.86 21.03
CA PRO A 38 1.01 22.51 20.38
C PRO A 38 1.19 21.22 19.57
N VAL A 39 0.23 20.30 19.69
CA VAL A 39 0.17 19.06 18.91
C VAL A 39 -0.03 19.45 17.44
N PRO A 40 0.92 19.16 16.53
CA PRO A 40 0.66 19.30 15.10
C PRO A 40 -0.46 18.32 14.72
N ASP A 41 -1.43 18.78 13.93
CA ASP A 41 -2.48 17.93 13.36
C ASP A 41 -1.83 16.72 12.67
N SER A 42 -2.11 15.54 13.19
CA SER A 42 -1.45 14.28 12.80
C SER A 42 -2.22 13.51 11.73
N ARG A 43 -3.13 14.16 11.00
CA ARG A 43 -3.73 13.59 9.80
C ARG A 43 -2.66 13.49 8.70
N PRO A 44 -2.26 12.27 8.26
CA PRO A 44 -1.45 12.12 7.06
C PRO A 44 -2.37 12.46 5.87
N GLY A 45 -2.37 13.71 5.44
CA GLY A 45 -3.18 14.14 4.30
C GLY A 45 -3.28 15.64 4.06
N GLU A 46 -3.12 16.49 5.08
CA GLU A 46 -3.23 17.96 4.89
C GLU A 46 -1.91 18.72 5.09
N ALA A 47 -0.92 18.12 5.77
CA ALA A 47 0.34 18.79 6.10
C ALA A 47 1.35 18.94 4.94
N PHE A 48 1.01 18.51 3.71
CA PHE A 48 1.85 18.71 2.52
C PHE A 48 1.23 19.77 1.59
N ALA A 49 0.89 20.93 2.16
CA ALA A 49 0.31 22.05 1.44
C ALA A 49 1.38 23.11 1.09
N ASP A 50 2.56 22.71 0.60
CA ASP A 50 3.31 23.62 -0.26
C ASP A 50 2.53 23.68 -1.59
N PRO A 51 1.95 24.84 -1.96
CA PRO A 51 1.14 24.96 -3.18
C PRO A 51 1.91 24.52 -4.43
N LYS A 52 3.24 24.66 -4.43
CA LYS A 52 4.12 24.25 -5.53
C LYS A 52 4.29 22.74 -5.60
N VAL A 53 4.38 22.05 -4.46
CA VAL A 53 4.38 20.57 -4.41
C VAL A 53 3.03 20.02 -4.87
N ALA A 54 1.93 20.64 -4.45
CA ALA A 54 0.57 20.27 -4.88
C ALA A 54 0.34 20.52 -6.38
N GLU A 55 0.91 21.59 -6.96
CA GLU A 55 0.89 21.83 -8.40
C GLU A 55 1.68 20.76 -9.17
N LEU A 56 2.90 20.45 -8.75
CA LEU A 56 3.72 19.39 -9.38
C LEU A 56 3.04 18.01 -9.28
N GLN A 57 2.36 17.70 -8.18
CA GLN A 57 1.57 16.48 -8.03
C GLN A 57 0.37 16.42 -8.99
N ARG A 58 -0.30 17.56 -9.23
CA ARG A 58 -1.37 17.65 -10.24
C ARG A 58 -0.80 17.43 -11.65
N THR A 59 0.29 18.11 -12.01
CA THR A 59 0.95 17.90 -13.31
C THR A 59 1.40 16.45 -13.49
N ALA A 60 1.95 15.81 -12.45
CA ALA A 60 2.31 14.40 -12.51
C ALA A 60 1.08 13.51 -12.74
N THR A 61 -0.05 13.80 -12.08
CA THR A 61 -1.32 13.09 -12.28
C THR A 61 -1.86 13.27 -13.70
N ASP A 62 -1.71 14.46 -14.29
CA ASP A 62 -2.11 14.72 -15.67
C ASP A 62 -1.28 13.90 -16.66
N VAL A 63 0.04 13.87 -16.47
CA VAL A 63 0.95 13.07 -17.29
C VAL A 63 0.70 11.56 -17.10
N GLN A 64 0.35 11.10 -15.89
CA GLN A 64 -0.05 9.71 -15.64
C GLN A 64 -1.29 9.32 -16.46
N ARG A 65 -2.32 10.19 -16.47
CA ARG A 65 -3.54 9.97 -17.26
C ARG A 65 -3.25 9.94 -18.75
N GLU A 66 -2.40 10.85 -19.22
CA GLU A 66 -1.99 10.88 -20.63
C GLU A 66 -1.22 9.61 -21.03
N LEU A 67 -0.28 9.14 -20.22
CA LEU A 67 0.46 7.90 -20.48
C LEU A 67 -0.46 6.68 -20.51
N SER A 68 -1.48 6.63 -19.67
CA SER A 68 -2.48 5.56 -19.68
C SER A 68 -3.29 5.56 -20.97
N ASP A 69 -3.81 6.72 -21.37
CA ASP A 69 -4.58 6.88 -22.62
C ASP A 69 -3.73 6.58 -23.86
N LEU A 70 -2.47 7.01 -23.89
CA LEU A 70 -1.53 6.67 -24.96
C LEU A 70 -1.26 5.17 -25.02
N SER A 71 -1.10 4.49 -23.87
CA SER A 71 -0.90 3.04 -23.83
C SER A 71 -2.10 2.27 -24.41
N ASP A 72 -3.33 2.71 -24.10
CA ASP A 72 -4.55 2.14 -24.66
C ASP A 72 -4.62 2.33 -26.18
N LYS A 73 -4.31 3.54 -26.66
CA LYS A 73 -4.28 3.85 -28.09
C LYS A 73 -3.21 3.07 -28.84
N ILE A 74 -2.03 2.89 -28.25
CA ILE A 74 -0.94 2.09 -28.84
C ILE A 74 -1.37 0.63 -28.97
N ARG A 75 -2.01 0.04 -27.95
CA ARG A 75 -2.52 -1.34 -28.03
C ARG A 75 -3.52 -1.51 -29.17
N THR A 76 -4.47 -0.58 -29.30
CA THR A 76 -5.43 -0.58 -30.42
C THR A 76 -4.72 -0.43 -31.76
N ALA A 77 -3.77 0.49 -31.90
CA ALA A 77 -3.02 0.68 -33.14
C ALA A 77 -2.15 -0.53 -33.49
N GLU A 78 -1.64 -1.27 -32.50
CA GLU A 78 -0.93 -2.53 -32.70
C GLU A 78 -1.85 -3.64 -33.23
N ASP A 79 -3.08 -3.74 -32.70
CA ASP A 79 -4.09 -4.66 -33.20
C ASP A 79 -4.48 -4.32 -34.64
N GLU A 80 -4.71 -3.04 -34.94
CA GLU A 80 -4.99 -2.55 -36.29
C GLU A 80 -3.85 -2.87 -37.26
N LEU A 81 -2.61 -2.65 -36.86
CA LEU A 81 -1.44 -2.98 -37.68
C LEU A 81 -1.34 -4.49 -37.92
N ARG A 82 -1.52 -5.33 -36.89
CA ARG A 82 -1.54 -6.79 -37.04
C ARG A 82 -2.62 -7.25 -38.02
N GLN A 83 -3.81 -6.67 -37.93
CA GLN A 83 -4.91 -6.99 -38.85
C GLN A 83 -4.60 -6.56 -40.28
N ALA A 84 -4.02 -5.36 -40.48
CA ALA A 84 -3.65 -4.85 -41.79
C ALA A 84 -2.53 -5.69 -42.44
N THR A 85 -1.49 -6.07 -41.70
CA THR A 85 -0.46 -7.02 -42.17
C THR A 85 -1.10 -8.34 -42.59
N GLY A 86 -2.06 -8.87 -41.81
CA GLY A 86 -2.81 -10.07 -42.19
C GLY A 86 -3.72 -9.90 -43.42
N GLN A 87 -4.10 -8.69 -43.80
CA GLN A 87 -4.79 -8.40 -45.06
C GLN A 87 -3.82 -8.40 -46.24
N VAL A 88 -2.63 -7.81 -46.06
CA VAL A 88 -1.57 -7.79 -47.07
C VAL A 88 -1.17 -9.22 -47.45
N GLU A 89 -0.91 -10.08 -46.45
CA GLU A 89 -0.54 -11.48 -46.71
C GLU A 89 -1.61 -12.24 -47.48
N ARG A 90 -2.89 -12.01 -47.17
CA ARG A 90 -4.01 -12.62 -47.91
C ARG A 90 -4.11 -12.10 -49.34
N ALA A 91 -4.06 -10.78 -49.53
CA ALA A 91 -4.15 -10.16 -50.85
C ALA A 91 -2.98 -10.57 -51.75
N ARG A 92 -1.77 -10.66 -51.18
CA ARG A 92 -0.59 -11.19 -51.87
C ARG A 92 -0.80 -12.64 -52.31
N GLY A 93 -1.34 -13.49 -51.44
CA GLY A 93 -1.68 -14.87 -51.78
C GLY A 93 -2.71 -14.98 -52.91
N GLU A 94 -3.73 -14.12 -52.91
CA GLU A 94 -4.73 -14.05 -54.00
C GLU A 94 -4.11 -13.57 -55.32
N ARG A 95 -3.24 -12.56 -55.28
CA ARG A 95 -2.49 -12.05 -56.44
C ARG A 95 -1.57 -13.12 -57.02
N GLU A 96 -0.82 -13.85 -56.18
CA GLU A 96 0.01 -14.98 -56.61
C GLU A 96 -0.82 -16.13 -57.21
N ALA A 97 -2.02 -16.40 -56.69
CA ALA A 97 -2.93 -17.38 -57.27
C ALA A 97 -3.47 -16.93 -58.63
N ALA A 98 -3.84 -15.65 -58.77
CA ALA A 98 -4.31 -15.08 -60.03
C ALA A 98 -3.21 -15.08 -61.10
N ASP A 99 -1.96 -14.76 -60.75
CA ASP A 99 -0.79 -14.85 -61.62
C ASP A 99 -0.63 -16.27 -62.21
N LYS A 100 -0.78 -17.32 -61.37
CA LYS A 100 -0.70 -18.72 -61.83
C LYS A 100 -1.80 -19.07 -62.83
N ILE A 101 -3.02 -18.55 -62.63
CA ILE A 101 -4.13 -18.77 -63.56
C ILE A 101 -3.85 -18.07 -64.89
N VAL A 102 -3.37 -16.82 -64.87
CA VAL A 102 -3.00 -16.10 -66.10
C VAL A 102 -1.89 -16.85 -66.85
N ALA A 103 -0.84 -17.29 -66.15
CA ALA A 103 0.26 -18.05 -66.76
C ALA A 103 -0.23 -19.38 -67.38
N ALA A 104 -1.14 -20.09 -66.71
CA ALA A 104 -1.74 -21.31 -67.26
C ALA A 104 -2.56 -21.05 -68.52
N GLN A 105 -3.40 -20.00 -68.52
CA GLN A 105 -4.21 -19.63 -69.69
C GLN A 105 -3.34 -19.13 -70.86
N GLN A 106 -2.27 -18.37 -70.59
CA GLN A 106 -1.27 -18.01 -71.61
C GLN A 106 -0.60 -19.24 -72.22
N GLY A 107 -0.22 -20.22 -71.39
CA GLY A 107 0.33 -21.48 -71.85
C GLY A 107 -0.63 -22.29 -72.74
N GLU A 108 -1.94 -22.28 -72.42
CA GLU A 108 -2.97 -22.90 -73.28
C GLU A 108 -3.10 -22.19 -74.63
N VAL A 109 -3.08 -20.85 -74.65
CA VAL A 109 -3.11 -20.04 -75.88
C VAL A 109 -1.85 -20.26 -76.72
N ASP A 110 -0.68 -20.31 -76.09
CA ASP A 110 0.59 -20.57 -76.77
C ASP A 110 0.63 -21.98 -77.35
N ALA A 111 0.16 -22.99 -76.61
CA ALA A 111 0.07 -24.37 -77.10
C ALA A 111 -0.92 -24.51 -78.26
N TYR A 112 -2.08 -23.85 -78.19
CA TYR A 112 -3.06 -23.80 -79.28
C TYR A 112 -2.46 -23.12 -80.52
N SER A 113 -1.78 -21.98 -80.34
CA SER A 113 -1.10 -21.26 -81.42
C SER A 113 0.01 -22.11 -82.04
N ALA A 114 0.85 -22.75 -81.22
CA ALA A 114 1.90 -23.65 -81.68
C ALA A 114 1.33 -24.89 -82.39
N ALA A 115 0.20 -25.45 -81.96
CA ALA A 115 -0.50 -26.53 -82.65
C ALA A 115 -1.01 -26.08 -84.04
N LEU A 116 -1.59 -24.88 -84.13
CA LEU A 116 -2.01 -24.28 -85.41
C LEU A 116 -0.82 -24.03 -86.35
N TYR A 117 0.31 -23.52 -85.83
CA TYR A 117 1.52 -23.22 -86.61
C TYR A 117 2.35 -24.46 -86.97
N SER A 118 2.41 -25.48 -86.11
CA SER A 118 3.13 -26.73 -86.38
C SER A 118 2.37 -27.65 -87.34
N ALA A 119 1.04 -27.51 -87.41
CA ALA A 119 0.18 -28.16 -88.40
C ALA A 119 0.30 -27.53 -89.82
N LEU A 120 1.50 -27.15 -90.25
CA LEU A 120 1.82 -26.58 -91.59
C LEU A 120 1.68 -27.59 -92.75
N ALA A 121 0.51 -28.22 -92.84
CA ALA A 121 -0.16 -28.56 -94.08
C ALA A 121 -1.67 -28.25 -93.97
N GLN A 122 -1.97 -27.07 -93.38
CA GLN A 122 -3.23 -26.32 -93.36
C GLN A 122 -4.49 -26.99 -92.77
N PRO A 123 -5.13 -26.32 -91.81
CA PRO A 123 -6.57 -26.10 -91.86
C PRO A 123 -6.83 -24.59 -91.76
N SER A 124 -6.59 -23.85 -92.85
CA SER A 124 -7.14 -22.49 -92.95
C SER A 124 -8.65 -22.59 -93.21
N GLU A 125 -9.41 -21.50 -93.07
CA GLU A 125 -10.76 -21.45 -93.64
C GLU A 125 -10.74 -21.93 -95.10
N LEU A 126 -9.68 -21.63 -95.85
CA LEU A 126 -9.46 -22.11 -97.22
C LEU A 126 -9.33 -23.64 -97.32
N GLN A 127 -8.73 -24.34 -96.35
CA GLN A 127 -8.60 -25.80 -96.38
C GLN A 127 -9.86 -26.49 -95.87
N MET A 128 -10.54 -25.96 -94.85
CA MET A 128 -11.89 -26.44 -94.51
C MET A 128 -12.87 -26.23 -95.68
N LEU A 129 -12.70 -25.16 -96.47
CA LEU A 129 -13.45 -24.93 -97.71
C LEU A 129 -13.15 -25.99 -98.79
N LEU A 130 -11.93 -26.57 -98.79
CA LEU A 130 -11.47 -27.58 -99.76
C LEU A 130 -11.71 -29.03 -99.33
N THR A 131 -11.86 -29.31 -98.03
CA THR A 131 -12.01 -30.67 -97.48
C THR A 131 -13.41 -30.98 -96.93
N ALA A 132 -14.27 -29.98 -96.73
CA ALA A 132 -15.66 -30.20 -96.29
C ALA A 132 -16.48 -30.91 -97.38
N GLY A 133 -17.28 -31.91 -97.00
CA GLY A 133 -18.15 -32.67 -97.90
C GLY A 133 -19.37 -31.89 -98.41
N GLY A 134 -19.59 -30.66 -97.92
CA GLY A 134 -20.63 -29.75 -98.37
C GLY A 134 -20.69 -28.43 -97.58
N PRO A 135 -21.58 -27.48 -97.98
CA PRO A 135 -21.70 -26.15 -97.37
C PRO A 135 -22.04 -26.16 -95.87
N GLU A 136 -22.82 -27.14 -95.41
CA GLU A 136 -23.20 -27.27 -93.99
C GLU A 136 -22.02 -27.67 -93.11
N GLU A 137 -21.18 -28.61 -93.57
CA GLU A 137 -20.01 -29.09 -92.82
C GLU A 137 -18.93 -28.00 -92.69
N PHE A 138 -18.75 -27.20 -93.75
CA PHE A 138 -17.88 -26.02 -93.73
C PHE A 138 -18.33 -24.98 -92.68
N LEU A 139 -19.61 -24.60 -92.69
CA LEU A 139 -20.16 -23.61 -91.75
C LEU A 139 -20.12 -24.10 -90.30
N GLN A 140 -20.33 -25.41 -90.07
CA GLN A 140 -20.20 -26.00 -88.74
C GLN A 140 -18.76 -25.95 -88.25
N GLY A 141 -17.79 -26.34 -89.08
CA GLY A 141 -16.36 -26.33 -88.74
C GLY A 141 -15.82 -24.91 -88.46
N SER A 142 -16.15 -23.92 -89.30
CA SER A 142 -15.72 -22.53 -89.08
C SER A 142 -16.33 -21.92 -87.83
N SER A 143 -17.62 -22.19 -87.58
CA SER A 143 -18.30 -21.73 -86.36
C SER A 143 -17.74 -22.36 -85.09
N LEU A 144 -17.17 -23.57 -85.16
CA LEU A 144 -16.54 -24.25 -84.02
C LEU A 144 -15.20 -23.59 -83.66
N ILE A 145 -14.34 -23.32 -84.66
CA ILE A 145 -13.04 -22.66 -84.46
C ILE A 145 -13.25 -21.24 -83.92
N GLU A 146 -14.21 -20.51 -84.47
CA GLU A 146 -14.55 -19.16 -83.99
C GLU A 146 -15.01 -19.19 -82.53
N ARG A 147 -15.87 -20.15 -82.14
CA ARG A 147 -16.31 -20.32 -80.74
C ARG A 147 -15.17 -20.66 -79.80
N VAL A 148 -14.25 -21.56 -80.19
CA VAL A 148 -13.10 -21.93 -79.36
C VAL A 148 -12.17 -20.73 -79.13
N ARG A 149 -11.93 -19.93 -80.18
CA ARG A 149 -11.13 -18.71 -80.07
C ARG A 149 -11.79 -17.69 -79.13
N ILE A 150 -13.10 -17.44 -79.32
CA ILE A 150 -13.86 -16.54 -78.45
C ILE A 150 -13.84 -17.02 -76.99
N ASP A 151 -13.99 -18.32 -76.74
CA ASP A 151 -13.93 -18.89 -75.38
C ASP A 151 -12.54 -18.71 -74.76
N GLN A 152 -11.45 -18.97 -75.49
CA GLN A 152 -10.09 -18.75 -74.99
C GLN A 152 -9.79 -17.28 -74.70
N ASP A 153 -10.15 -16.37 -75.62
CA ASP A 153 -9.98 -14.92 -75.44
C ASP A 153 -10.78 -14.43 -74.22
N GLN A 154 -12.01 -14.95 -74.00
CA GLN A 154 -12.82 -14.63 -72.83
C GLN A 154 -12.21 -15.15 -71.53
N ARG A 155 -11.70 -16.38 -71.49
CA ARG A 155 -11.05 -16.95 -70.30
C ARG A 155 -9.79 -16.20 -69.91
N LEU A 156 -8.93 -15.89 -70.89
CA LEU A 156 -7.73 -15.10 -70.66
C LEU A 156 -8.08 -13.68 -70.19
N ALA A 157 -9.06 -13.02 -70.82
CA ALA A 157 -9.51 -11.70 -70.41
C ALA A 157 -10.06 -11.70 -68.96
N GLN A 158 -10.83 -12.73 -68.58
CA GLN A 158 -11.30 -12.89 -67.20
C GLN A 158 -10.15 -13.14 -66.22
N ALA A 159 -9.17 -13.97 -66.58
CA ALA A 159 -8.00 -14.24 -65.74
C ALA A 159 -7.17 -12.97 -65.50
N VAL A 160 -6.89 -12.21 -66.56
CA VAL A 160 -6.18 -10.92 -66.49
C VAL A 160 -6.99 -9.90 -65.68
N GLY A 161 -8.33 -9.87 -65.83
CA GLY A 161 -9.22 -9.04 -65.02
C GLY A 161 -9.12 -9.35 -63.52
N ARG A 162 -9.11 -10.64 -63.15
CA ARG A 162 -8.92 -11.09 -61.76
C ARG A 162 -7.54 -10.73 -61.23
N GLN A 163 -6.49 -10.90 -62.02
CA GLN A 163 -5.12 -10.51 -61.65
C GLN A 163 -5.02 -9.02 -61.36
N ARG A 164 -5.59 -8.17 -62.22
CA ARG A 164 -5.63 -6.72 -61.98
C ARG A 164 -6.39 -6.37 -60.70
N GLY A 165 -7.56 -6.97 -60.48
CA GLY A 165 -8.34 -6.76 -59.26
C GLY A 165 -7.57 -7.21 -58.00
N ALA A 166 -6.86 -8.34 -58.06
CA ALA A 166 -6.02 -8.82 -56.96
C ALA A 166 -4.82 -7.89 -56.70
N GLN A 167 -4.20 -7.35 -57.75
CA GLN A 167 -3.13 -6.36 -57.62
C GLN A 167 -3.61 -5.04 -57.01
N GLU A 168 -4.81 -4.58 -57.40
CA GLU A 168 -5.45 -3.41 -56.80
C GLU A 168 -5.78 -3.64 -55.32
N ALA A 169 -6.29 -4.83 -54.97
CA ALA A 169 -6.56 -5.23 -53.59
C ALA A 169 -5.28 -5.30 -52.74
N GLU A 170 -4.19 -5.84 -53.27
CA GLU A 170 -2.88 -5.86 -52.62
C GLU A 170 -2.36 -4.44 -52.37
N ASN A 171 -2.42 -3.56 -53.38
CA ASN A 171 -2.00 -2.17 -53.23
C ASN A 171 -2.84 -1.41 -52.20
N ALA A 172 -4.15 -1.66 -52.16
CA ALA A 172 -5.05 -1.09 -51.15
C ALA A 172 -4.68 -1.59 -49.74
N ALA A 173 -4.44 -2.90 -49.57
CA ALA A 173 -4.03 -3.49 -48.30
C ALA A 173 -2.69 -2.93 -47.81
N LEU A 174 -1.71 -2.77 -48.71
CA LEU A 174 -0.42 -2.13 -48.41
C LEU A 174 -0.60 -0.66 -47.97
N GLY A 175 -1.53 0.06 -48.58
CA GLY A 175 -1.90 1.42 -48.16
C GLY A 175 -2.48 1.45 -46.74
N THR A 176 -3.35 0.51 -46.41
CA THR A 176 -3.93 0.36 -45.06
C THR A 176 -2.87 0.00 -44.02
N GLU A 177 -1.99 -0.96 -44.33
CA GLU A 177 -0.88 -1.35 -43.45
C GLU A 177 0.05 -0.16 -43.17
N ARG A 178 0.43 0.59 -44.21
CA ARG A 178 1.26 1.77 -44.06
C ARG A 178 0.61 2.84 -43.17
N ALA A 179 -0.68 3.11 -43.37
CA ALA A 179 -1.42 4.07 -42.54
C ALA A 179 -1.50 3.62 -41.07
N ALA A 180 -1.70 2.32 -40.82
CA ALA A 180 -1.69 1.75 -39.48
C ALA A 180 -0.29 1.86 -38.83
N ALA A 181 0.77 1.56 -39.59
CA ALA A 181 2.15 1.67 -39.12
C ALA A 181 2.54 3.11 -38.79
N GLU A 182 2.18 4.08 -39.65
CA GLU A 182 2.41 5.50 -39.41
C GLU A 182 1.67 6.02 -38.18
N ARG A 183 0.41 5.59 -37.98
CA ARG A 183 -0.37 5.90 -36.78
C ARG A 183 0.28 5.33 -35.51
N LYS A 184 0.72 4.08 -35.53
CA LYS A 184 1.44 3.47 -34.41
C LYS A 184 2.72 4.25 -34.09
N ALA A 185 3.53 4.57 -35.10
CA ALA A 185 4.78 5.31 -34.93
C ALA A 185 4.55 6.73 -34.36
N ASP A 186 3.44 7.39 -34.72
CA ASP A 186 3.05 8.68 -34.13
C ASP A 186 2.72 8.55 -32.65
N LEU A 187 1.94 7.53 -32.27
CA LEU A 187 1.57 7.27 -30.88
C LEU A 187 2.80 6.88 -30.04
N ASP A 188 3.70 6.06 -30.57
CA ASP A 188 4.95 5.69 -29.90
C ASP A 188 5.80 6.94 -29.60
N ARG A 189 5.87 7.89 -30.56
CA ARG A 189 6.59 9.16 -30.37
C ARG A 189 5.97 10.01 -29.27
N ARG A 190 4.63 10.18 -29.28
CA ARG A 190 3.91 10.91 -28.23
C ARG A 190 4.09 10.28 -26.86
N ASN A 191 4.11 8.95 -26.78
CA ASN A 191 4.38 8.21 -25.55
C ASN A 191 5.81 8.44 -25.05
N GLY A 192 6.79 8.52 -25.95
CA GLY A 192 8.16 8.94 -25.63
C GLY A 192 8.21 10.37 -25.05
N ASP A 193 7.54 11.33 -25.69
CA ASP A 193 7.48 12.73 -25.23
C ASP A 193 6.79 12.86 -23.87
N ALA A 194 5.67 12.16 -23.67
CA ALA A 194 4.97 12.12 -22.40
C ALA A 194 5.85 11.49 -21.29
N SER A 195 6.60 10.43 -21.61
CA SER A 195 7.54 9.81 -20.68
C SER A 195 8.68 10.77 -20.30
N ASN A 196 9.20 11.55 -21.25
CA ASN A 196 10.21 12.57 -20.99
C ASN A 196 9.69 13.70 -20.09
N ARG A 197 8.46 14.18 -20.33
CA ARG A 197 7.80 15.15 -19.43
C ARG A 197 7.60 14.56 -18.04
N ALA A 198 7.17 13.30 -17.94
CA ALA A 198 7.02 12.60 -16.67
C ALA A 198 8.34 12.55 -15.89
N ALA A 199 9.46 12.30 -16.57
CA ALA A 199 10.79 12.28 -15.98
C ALA A 199 11.23 13.66 -15.47
N ALA A 200 10.92 14.73 -16.21
CA ALA A 200 11.22 16.10 -15.81
C ALA A 200 10.45 16.52 -14.55
N VAL A 201 9.12 16.34 -14.54
CA VAL A 201 8.25 16.61 -13.37
C VAL A 201 8.71 15.80 -12.17
N SER A 202 9.06 14.53 -12.38
CA SER A 202 9.59 13.65 -11.33
C SER A 202 10.89 14.16 -10.71
N SER A 203 11.79 14.74 -11.52
CA SER A 203 13.07 15.25 -11.05
C SER A 203 12.88 16.50 -10.17
N GLU A 204 11.99 17.40 -10.57
CA GLU A 204 11.68 18.61 -9.80
C GLU A 204 11.01 18.27 -8.47
N LEU A 205 10.07 17.32 -8.49
CA LEU A 205 9.36 16.88 -7.29
C LEU A 205 10.28 16.19 -6.27
N ARG A 206 11.28 15.41 -6.74
CA ARG A 206 12.25 14.74 -5.85
C ARG A 206 12.99 15.74 -4.96
N GLY A 207 13.51 16.83 -5.55
CA GLY A 207 14.22 17.86 -4.80
C GLY A 207 13.36 18.51 -3.71
N LYS A 208 12.05 18.70 -3.97
CA LYS A 208 11.13 19.30 -2.99
C LYS A 208 10.63 18.33 -1.91
N VAL A 209 10.49 17.05 -2.25
CA VAL A 209 10.11 16.01 -1.28
C VAL A 209 11.26 15.71 -0.31
N GLU A 210 12.51 15.77 -0.78
CA GLU A 210 13.70 15.62 0.08
C GLU A 210 13.75 16.70 1.17
N ASP A 211 13.41 17.96 0.84
CA ASP A 211 13.30 19.06 1.82
C ASP A 211 12.19 18.81 2.87
N THR A 212 11.14 18.06 2.52
CA THR A 212 9.99 17.79 3.41
C THR A 212 10.19 16.52 4.28
N ASN A 213 11.10 15.61 3.90
CA ASN A 213 11.39 14.38 4.65
C ASN A 213 12.00 14.62 6.05
N ALA A 214 12.63 15.78 6.29
CA ALA A 214 13.26 16.11 7.56
C ALA A 214 12.26 16.12 8.73
N ALA A 215 11.03 16.61 8.51
CA ALA A 215 10.01 16.74 9.56
C ALA A 215 9.54 15.38 10.09
N VAL A 216 9.38 14.38 9.23
CA VAL A 216 8.93 13.05 9.65
C VAL A 216 10.05 12.21 10.21
N ILE A 217 11.29 12.36 9.71
CA ILE A 217 12.46 11.78 10.36
C ILE A 217 12.61 12.34 11.79
N ALA A 218 12.40 13.64 11.97
CA ALA A 218 12.39 14.27 13.29
C ALA A 218 11.26 13.71 14.17
N GLN A 219 10.03 13.56 13.65
CA GLN A 219 8.91 12.96 14.38
C GLN A 219 9.19 11.51 14.81
N GLN A 220 9.70 10.65 13.91
CA GLN A 220 10.03 9.26 14.24
C GLN A 220 11.17 9.16 15.26
N THR A 221 12.15 10.06 15.17
CA THR A 221 13.26 10.14 16.13
C THR A 221 12.75 10.56 17.50
N ALA A 222 11.94 11.62 17.57
CA ALA A 222 11.28 12.05 18.80
C ALA A 222 10.41 10.93 19.41
N GLN A 223 9.70 10.16 18.58
CA GLN A 223 8.90 9.02 19.07
C GLN A 223 9.79 7.90 19.64
N ARG A 224 10.93 7.60 19.01
CA ARG A 224 11.89 6.61 19.54
C ARG A 224 12.50 7.07 20.87
N GLU A 225 12.90 8.33 20.95
CA GLU A 225 13.44 8.93 22.18
C GLU A 225 12.39 8.89 23.30
N ARG A 226 11.13 9.24 22.99
CA ARG A 226 10.01 9.13 23.93
C ARG A 226 9.84 7.71 24.45
N ASN A 227 9.81 6.71 23.56
CA ASN A 227 9.68 5.31 23.94
C ASN A 227 10.85 4.86 24.85
N GLN A 228 12.09 5.23 24.50
CA GLN A 228 13.28 4.90 25.28
C GLN A 228 13.26 5.55 26.67
N LYS A 229 12.89 6.84 26.75
CA LYS A 229 12.77 7.56 28.01
C LYS A 229 11.72 6.92 28.92
N THR A 230 10.54 6.58 28.39
CA THR A 230 9.51 5.88 29.16
C THR A 230 9.99 4.52 29.66
N ALA A 231 10.67 3.73 28.82
CA ALA A 231 11.21 2.43 29.22
C ALA A 231 12.25 2.58 30.35
N ALA A 232 13.12 3.59 30.27
CA ALA A 232 14.09 3.90 31.32
C ALA A 232 13.41 4.35 32.62
N SER A 233 12.41 5.23 32.55
CA SER A 233 11.63 5.68 33.71
C SER A 233 10.91 4.53 34.40
N TRP A 234 10.28 3.64 33.62
CA TRP A 234 9.61 2.46 34.16
C TRP A 234 10.60 1.51 34.84
N LYS A 235 11.77 1.27 34.23
CA LYS A 235 12.83 0.50 34.86
C LYS A 235 13.29 1.12 36.18
N ALA A 236 13.51 2.43 36.21
CA ALA A 236 13.91 3.13 37.42
C ALA A 236 12.87 2.98 38.55
N TYR A 237 11.57 3.00 38.23
CA TYR A 237 10.50 2.71 39.19
C TYR A 237 10.62 1.29 39.77
N THR A 238 10.78 0.28 38.91
CA THR A 238 10.93 -1.12 39.38
C THR A 238 12.20 -1.34 40.20
N ASP A 239 13.30 -0.67 39.85
CA ASP A 239 14.56 -0.72 40.61
C ASP A 239 14.40 -0.06 41.99
N LYS A 240 13.65 1.05 42.09
CA LYS A 240 13.33 1.70 43.37
C LYS A 240 12.54 0.78 44.30
N LEU A 241 11.53 0.07 43.79
CA LEU A 241 10.78 -0.91 44.58
C LEU A 241 11.70 -2.01 45.14
N ALA A 242 12.59 -2.54 44.29
CA ALA A 242 13.55 -3.58 44.68
C ALA A 242 14.55 -3.08 45.74
N LEU A 243 15.10 -1.87 45.56
CA LEU A 243 16.01 -1.24 46.54
C LEU A 243 15.34 -0.96 47.87
N ALA A 244 14.04 -0.62 47.86
CA ALA A 244 13.24 -0.45 49.06
C ALA A 244 12.86 -1.79 49.75
N GLY A 245 13.20 -2.93 49.15
CA GLY A 245 12.80 -4.26 49.66
C GLY A 245 11.29 -4.50 49.57
N ILE A 246 10.58 -3.77 48.71
CA ILE A 246 9.14 -3.90 48.53
C ILE A 246 8.88 -4.99 47.49
N VAL A 247 8.42 -6.15 47.96
CA VAL A 247 7.87 -7.20 47.10
C VAL A 247 6.44 -6.82 46.75
N ALA A 248 6.18 -6.59 45.47
CA ALA A 248 4.85 -6.23 44.99
C ALA A 248 3.83 -7.32 45.37
N PRO A 249 2.76 -6.99 46.11
CA PRO A 249 1.73 -7.95 46.44
C PRO A 249 0.92 -8.30 45.19
N ASN A 250 0.27 -9.46 45.21
CA ASN A 250 -0.68 -9.87 44.19
C ASN A 250 -1.96 -9.04 44.22
N ALA A 251 -2.65 -8.92 43.09
CA ALA A 251 -3.77 -8.01 42.88
C ALA A 251 -4.87 -8.17 43.93
N ALA A 252 -5.17 -9.41 44.33
CA ALA A 252 -6.17 -9.72 45.35
C ALA A 252 -5.89 -9.03 46.71
N ALA A 253 -4.62 -8.94 47.11
CA ALA A 253 -4.21 -8.33 48.38
C ALA A 253 -4.31 -6.81 48.40
N LEU A 254 -4.45 -6.16 47.24
CA LEU A 254 -4.64 -4.71 47.13
C LEU A 254 -6.10 -4.31 46.84
N ARG A 255 -7.02 -5.26 46.65
CA ARG A 255 -8.41 -4.95 46.27
C ARG A 255 -9.19 -4.22 47.36
N ASP A 256 -8.98 -4.59 48.63
CA ASP A 256 -9.64 -3.96 49.77
C ASP A 256 -8.67 -2.96 50.45
N PRO A 257 -8.88 -1.64 50.30
CA PRO A 257 -8.03 -0.63 50.95
C PRO A 257 -8.04 -0.70 52.47
N ALA A 258 -9.04 -1.34 53.09
CA ALA A 258 -9.11 -1.50 54.54
C ALA A 258 -8.23 -2.66 55.05
N GLN A 259 -7.76 -3.55 54.18
CA GLN A 259 -7.04 -4.77 54.52
C GLN A 259 -5.71 -4.89 53.76
N LEU A 260 -4.91 -3.82 53.77
CA LEU A 260 -3.62 -3.82 53.09
C LEU A 260 -2.54 -4.59 53.87
N PRO A 261 -1.58 -5.23 53.17
CA PRO A 261 -0.40 -5.81 53.79
C PRO A 261 0.39 -4.83 54.66
N ALA A 262 1.11 -5.35 55.66
CA ALA A 262 1.90 -4.52 56.57
C ALA A 262 2.89 -3.63 55.80
N ARG A 263 3.02 -2.36 56.24
CA ARG A 263 3.82 -1.29 55.61
C ARG A 263 3.25 -0.68 54.33
N LEU A 264 2.06 -1.10 53.91
CA LEU A 264 1.32 -0.45 52.83
C LEU A 264 0.20 0.42 53.41
N GLU A 265 -0.01 1.56 52.78
CA GLU A 265 -1.04 2.53 53.10
C GLU A 265 -1.98 2.70 51.89
N PRO A 266 -3.26 3.05 52.12
CA PRO A 266 -4.16 3.33 51.02
C PRO A 266 -3.73 4.57 50.23
N LEU A 267 -3.84 4.48 48.90
CA LEU A 267 -3.66 5.63 48.03
C LEU A 267 -4.97 6.45 48.01
N PRO A 268 -4.97 7.73 48.40
CA PRO A 268 -6.17 8.56 48.27
C PRO A 268 -6.50 8.82 46.80
N GLY A 269 -7.77 8.73 46.43
CA GLY A 269 -8.30 9.17 45.14
C GLY A 269 -8.60 10.66 45.14
N SER A 270 -9.05 11.15 43.99
CA SER A 270 -9.45 12.54 43.72
C SER A 270 -10.58 13.04 44.61
N THR A 271 -11.42 12.15 45.14
CA THR A 271 -12.49 12.47 46.10
C THR A 271 -12.04 12.35 47.56
N GLY A 272 -10.77 12.01 47.81
CA GLY A 272 -10.23 11.69 49.13
C GLY A 272 -10.53 10.27 49.62
N ALA A 273 -11.38 9.51 48.91
CA ALA A 273 -11.65 8.11 49.22
C ALA A 273 -10.44 7.22 48.88
N PRO A 274 -10.15 6.16 49.66
CA PRO A 274 -9.12 5.19 49.34
C PRO A 274 -9.37 4.49 47.99
N GLN A 275 -8.35 4.40 47.15
CA GLN A 275 -8.43 3.71 45.87
C GLN A 275 -8.22 2.19 46.03
N PRO A 276 -9.14 1.34 45.55
CA PRO A 276 -8.94 -0.09 45.52
C PRO A 276 -7.96 -0.51 44.41
N GLY A 277 -7.23 -1.60 44.63
CA GLY A 277 -6.33 -2.23 43.66
C GLY A 277 -4.93 -1.62 43.57
N VAL A 278 -4.64 -0.58 44.36
CA VAL A 278 -3.33 0.10 44.43
C VAL A 278 -3.06 0.53 45.86
N ALA A 279 -1.79 0.67 46.22
CA ALA A 279 -1.37 1.16 47.53
C ALA A 279 -0.17 2.10 47.41
N ARG A 280 0.25 2.67 48.53
CA ARG A 280 1.53 3.38 48.63
C ARG A 280 2.34 2.86 49.81
N ALA A 281 3.66 3.02 49.75
CA ALA A 281 4.55 2.78 50.86
C ALA A 281 5.31 4.06 51.21
N THR A 282 5.49 4.34 52.49
CA THR A 282 6.35 5.44 52.95
C THR A 282 7.72 4.87 53.28
N LEU A 283 8.74 5.28 52.50
CA LEU A 283 10.12 4.86 52.70
C LEU A 283 10.72 5.50 53.97
N PRO A 284 11.80 4.94 54.55
CA PRO A 284 12.51 5.57 55.67
C PRO A 284 13.00 7.00 55.38
N THR A 285 13.21 7.33 54.10
CA THR A 285 13.56 8.68 53.62
C THR A 285 12.40 9.67 53.69
N GLY A 286 11.18 9.21 53.96
CA GLY A 286 9.93 9.99 53.88
C GLY A 286 9.33 10.05 52.48
N GLU A 287 10.01 9.51 51.46
CA GLU A 287 9.49 9.40 50.09
C GLU A 287 8.27 8.46 50.06
N LYS A 288 7.21 8.87 49.37
CA LYS A 288 6.02 8.04 49.16
C LYS A 288 6.14 7.36 47.80
N LEU A 289 6.13 6.04 47.79
CA LEU A 289 6.27 5.24 46.59
C LEU A 289 4.95 4.53 46.26
N LEU A 290 4.51 4.62 45.00
CA LEU A 290 3.36 3.87 44.50
C LEU A 290 3.67 2.37 44.47
N VAL A 291 2.77 1.55 45.01
CA VAL A 291 2.87 0.09 45.00
C VAL A 291 1.73 -0.48 44.17
N LEU A 292 2.11 -1.00 43.00
CA LEU A 292 1.22 -1.68 42.07
C LEU A 292 1.20 -3.19 42.33
N PRO A 293 0.13 -3.90 41.94
CA PRO A 293 0.12 -5.36 41.95
C PRO A 293 1.25 -5.98 41.12
N ALA A 294 1.76 -7.14 41.55
CA ALA A 294 2.76 -7.90 40.81
C ALA A 294 2.33 -8.21 39.37
N GLU A 295 1.05 -8.55 39.17
CA GLU A 295 0.46 -8.84 37.87
C GLU A 295 0.45 -7.60 36.95
N VAL A 296 0.18 -6.43 37.53
CA VAL A 296 0.17 -5.15 36.79
C VAL A 296 1.59 -4.75 36.40
N ILE A 297 2.57 -4.91 37.31
CA ILE A 297 3.99 -4.68 37.01
C ILE A 297 4.45 -5.60 35.87
N GLY A 298 4.08 -6.89 35.91
CA GLY A 298 4.35 -7.86 34.85
C GLY A 298 3.74 -7.46 33.50
N ALA A 299 2.51 -6.93 33.51
CA ALA A 299 1.85 -6.45 32.31
C ALA A 299 2.55 -5.24 31.69
N VAL A 300 2.87 -4.22 32.49
CA VAL A 300 3.57 -3.03 31.99
C VAL A 300 4.99 -3.37 31.55
N ASN A 301 5.71 -4.26 32.24
CA ASN A 301 7.00 -4.80 31.81
C ASN A 301 6.91 -5.42 30.40
N THR A 302 5.88 -6.25 30.18
CA THR A 302 5.64 -6.90 28.89
C THR A 302 5.37 -5.87 27.79
N ALA A 303 4.50 -4.90 28.06
CA ALA A 303 4.14 -3.84 27.11
C ALA A 303 5.33 -2.92 26.76
N VAL A 304 6.12 -2.52 27.77
CA VAL A 304 7.34 -1.73 27.59
C VAL A 304 8.39 -2.51 26.79
N GLY A 305 8.53 -3.81 27.04
CA GLY A 305 9.48 -4.68 26.34
C GLY A 305 9.21 -4.84 24.84
N VAL A 306 8.02 -4.47 24.38
CA VAL A 306 7.62 -4.56 22.96
C VAL A 306 7.45 -3.18 22.32
N LEU A 307 7.87 -2.10 22.98
CA LEU A 307 7.91 -0.76 22.37
C LEU A 307 8.72 -0.76 21.07
N GLY A 308 8.18 -0.12 20.04
CA GLY A 308 8.74 -0.08 18.69
C GLY A 308 8.40 -1.30 17.82
N LYS A 309 7.74 -2.34 18.35
CA LYS A 309 7.23 -3.44 17.54
C LYS A 309 6.14 -2.96 16.56
N PRO A 310 6.03 -3.58 15.37
CA PRO A 310 5.03 -3.22 14.37
C PRO A 310 3.59 -3.25 14.89
N TYR A 311 2.76 -2.35 14.38
CA TYR A 311 1.31 -2.45 14.48
C TYR A 311 0.75 -3.40 13.41
N VAL A 312 -0.30 -4.15 13.75
CA VAL A 312 -1.11 -4.93 12.81
C VAL A 312 -2.61 -4.68 13.06
N PRO A 313 -3.41 -4.41 12.02
CA PRO A 313 -4.87 -4.29 12.16
C PRO A 313 -5.53 -5.66 12.39
N GLY A 314 -6.70 -5.67 13.04
CA GLY A 314 -7.53 -6.88 13.18
C GLY A 314 -7.38 -7.65 14.51
N SER A 315 -8.12 -8.76 14.61
CA SER A 315 -8.13 -9.70 15.74
C SER A 315 -6.95 -10.68 15.64
N GLY A 316 -6.23 -10.93 16.74
CA GLY A 316 -5.09 -11.86 16.76
C GLY A 316 -3.71 -11.19 16.81
N GLY A 317 -3.65 -9.86 16.94
CA GLY A 317 -2.42 -9.09 17.12
C GLY A 317 -1.83 -9.17 18.54
N GLU A 318 -1.64 -10.37 19.08
CA GLU A 318 -1.12 -10.61 20.44
C GLU A 318 0.41 -10.76 20.50
N GLY A 319 1.10 -10.58 19.36
CA GLY A 319 2.55 -10.73 19.27
C GLY A 319 3.02 -12.15 18.93
N PRO A 320 4.34 -12.42 19.03
CA PRO A 320 5.39 -11.51 19.51
C PRO A 320 5.93 -10.54 18.45
N ASN A 321 5.57 -10.73 17.18
CA ASN A 321 6.18 -10.00 16.06
C ASN A 321 5.48 -8.68 15.74
N ALA A 322 4.16 -8.60 15.94
CA ALA A 322 3.35 -7.40 15.71
C ALA A 322 2.13 -7.39 16.63
N TYR A 323 1.59 -6.21 16.90
CA TYR A 323 0.53 -6.02 17.88
C TYR A 323 -0.64 -5.17 17.36
N SER A 324 -1.88 -5.58 17.68
CA SER A 324 -3.04 -4.68 17.67
C SER A 324 -3.16 -4.01 19.04
N CYS A 325 -3.91 -2.91 19.19
CA CYS A 325 -4.02 -2.25 20.50
C CYS A 325 -4.67 -3.15 21.56
N ASP A 326 -5.76 -3.84 21.19
CA ASP A 326 -6.45 -4.82 22.02
C ASP A 326 -5.63 -6.09 22.27
N GLY A 327 -4.91 -6.58 21.26
CA GLY A 327 -4.05 -7.76 21.37
C GLY A 327 -2.83 -7.48 22.24
N LEU A 328 -2.25 -6.28 22.17
CA LEU A 328 -1.19 -5.83 23.08
C LEU A 328 -1.66 -5.84 24.53
N VAL A 329 -2.83 -5.24 24.81
CA VAL A 329 -3.38 -5.20 26.17
C VAL A 329 -3.66 -6.62 26.67
N LYS A 330 -4.31 -7.46 25.86
CA LYS A 330 -4.55 -8.87 26.21
C LYS A 330 -3.26 -9.63 26.51
N ALA A 331 -2.25 -9.52 25.64
CA ALA A 331 -0.98 -10.21 25.80
C ALA A 331 -0.21 -9.73 27.05
N ALA A 332 -0.18 -8.41 27.28
CA ALA A 332 0.48 -7.82 28.43
C ALA A 332 -0.13 -8.31 29.75
N PHE A 333 -1.45 -8.15 29.92
CA PHE A 333 -2.11 -8.59 31.15
C PHE A 333 -2.12 -10.12 31.30
N GLY A 334 -2.22 -10.88 30.21
CA GLY A 334 -2.10 -12.33 30.21
C GLY A 334 -0.74 -12.80 30.73
N ALA A 335 0.36 -12.17 30.30
CA ALA A 335 1.71 -12.44 30.81
C ALA A 335 1.86 -12.10 32.30
N GLY A 336 1.11 -11.10 32.78
CA GLY A 336 1.01 -10.76 34.19
C GLY A 336 0.10 -11.68 35.02
N GLY A 337 -0.65 -12.60 34.40
CA GLY A 337 -1.61 -13.49 35.09
C GLY A 337 -3.03 -12.94 35.19
N LEU A 338 -3.36 -11.84 34.51
CA LEU A 338 -4.70 -11.26 34.42
C LEU A 338 -5.29 -11.52 33.03
N SER A 339 -6.18 -12.51 32.91
CA SER A 339 -6.84 -12.83 31.64
C SER A 339 -7.80 -11.71 31.22
N LEU A 340 -7.68 -11.24 29.98
CA LEU A 340 -8.58 -10.25 29.36
C LEU A 340 -9.19 -10.79 28.05
N PRO A 341 -10.41 -10.36 27.68
CA PRO A 341 -10.99 -10.66 26.37
C PRO A 341 -10.15 -10.12 25.20
N GLY A 342 -10.39 -10.67 24.00
CA GLY A 342 -9.63 -10.33 22.80
C GLY A 342 -10.06 -9.02 22.13
N ALA A 343 -11.34 -8.65 22.21
CA ALA A 343 -11.84 -7.44 21.56
C ALA A 343 -11.89 -6.25 22.53
N VAL A 344 -11.56 -5.05 22.03
CA VAL A 344 -11.59 -3.82 22.83
C VAL A 344 -12.96 -3.54 23.47
N THR A 345 -14.05 -3.80 22.74
CA THR A 345 -15.42 -3.65 23.24
C THR A 345 -15.74 -4.62 24.37
N GLU A 346 -15.22 -5.85 24.30
CA GLU A 346 -15.36 -6.85 25.36
C GLU A 346 -14.49 -6.50 26.58
N GLN A 347 -13.29 -5.99 26.36
CA GLN A 347 -12.43 -5.50 27.45
C GLN A 347 -13.14 -4.39 28.24
N MET A 348 -13.75 -3.42 27.56
CA MET A 348 -14.49 -2.33 28.23
C MET A 348 -15.73 -2.84 28.98
N SER A 349 -16.42 -3.85 28.43
CA SER A 349 -17.65 -4.37 29.04
C SER A 349 -17.39 -5.07 30.37
N VAL A 350 -16.24 -5.76 30.52
CA VAL A 350 -15.95 -6.58 31.70
C VAL A 350 -14.99 -5.94 32.70
N LEU A 351 -14.21 -4.91 32.33
CA LEU A 351 -13.26 -4.29 33.26
C LEU A 351 -13.92 -3.28 34.20
N THR A 352 -13.42 -3.21 35.44
CA THR A 352 -13.97 -2.33 36.49
C THR A 352 -13.54 -0.87 36.26
N PRO A 353 -14.48 0.08 36.07
CA PRO A 353 -14.13 1.47 35.80
C PRO A 353 -13.46 2.14 37.00
N VAL A 354 -12.56 3.10 36.73
CA VAL A 354 -12.00 4.02 37.73
C VAL A 354 -12.18 5.47 37.24
N PRO A 355 -12.35 6.45 38.14
CA PRO A 355 -12.36 7.86 37.76
C PRO A 355 -11.07 8.21 37.00
N THR A 356 -11.17 8.95 35.90
CA THR A 356 -10.00 9.36 35.10
C THR A 356 -8.90 10.04 35.95
N PRO A 357 -9.20 10.94 36.91
CA PRO A 357 -8.17 11.52 37.77
C PRO A 357 -7.49 10.52 38.71
N ASP A 358 -8.08 9.34 38.90
CA ASP A 358 -7.56 8.26 39.75
C ASP A 358 -6.79 7.20 38.93
N ALA A 359 -6.63 7.42 37.62
CA ALA A 359 -5.88 6.52 36.76
C ALA A 359 -4.45 6.34 37.27
N GLN A 360 -4.00 5.10 37.35
CA GLN A 360 -2.65 4.72 37.78
C GLN A 360 -1.92 3.96 36.66
N PRO A 361 -0.57 3.93 36.70
CA PRO A 361 0.19 3.12 35.76
C PRO A 361 -0.28 1.66 35.75
N GLY A 362 -0.58 1.14 34.57
CA GLY A 362 -1.16 -0.19 34.39
C GLY A 362 -2.69 -0.27 34.44
N ASP A 363 -3.40 0.84 34.60
CA ASP A 363 -4.81 0.92 34.25
C ASP A 363 -4.98 0.91 32.71
N VAL A 364 -6.16 0.51 32.24
CA VAL A 364 -6.50 0.42 30.82
C VAL A 364 -7.40 1.59 30.43
N VAL A 365 -7.02 2.31 29.38
CA VAL A 365 -7.77 3.44 28.85
C VAL A 365 -8.49 3.08 27.57
N PHE A 366 -9.76 3.48 27.42
CA PHE A 366 -10.59 3.23 26.25
C PHE A 366 -10.88 4.50 25.47
N LEU A 367 -10.73 4.43 24.15
CA LEU A 367 -10.70 5.58 23.27
C LEU A 367 -11.74 5.50 22.15
N GLY A 368 -12.29 6.65 21.79
CA GLY A 368 -13.17 6.82 20.64
C GLY A 368 -14.21 7.91 20.89
N PRO A 369 -14.63 8.68 19.87
CA PRO A 369 -15.84 9.49 19.99
C PRO A 369 -17.02 8.54 20.29
N ALA A 370 -17.81 8.82 21.33
CA ALA A 370 -18.90 7.92 21.76
C ALA A 370 -19.85 7.52 20.62
N ARG A 371 -20.09 8.42 19.65
CA ARG A 371 -20.91 8.17 18.45
C ARG A 371 -20.37 7.07 17.52
N LEU A 372 -19.05 6.89 17.49
CA LEU A 372 -18.34 5.88 16.70
C LEU A 372 -18.10 4.59 17.51
N GLY A 373 -18.41 4.59 18.80
CA GLY A 373 -18.13 3.49 19.71
C GLY A 373 -16.67 3.41 20.15
N VAL A 374 -16.31 2.32 20.83
CA VAL A 374 -14.93 2.09 21.30
C VAL A 374 -14.03 1.73 20.12
N GLN A 375 -13.07 2.60 19.80
CA GLN A 375 -12.17 2.46 18.65
C GLN A 375 -10.75 2.05 19.06
N GLY A 376 -10.32 2.34 20.29
CA GLY A 376 -8.94 2.10 20.70
C GLY A 376 -8.80 1.79 22.18
N VAL A 377 -7.64 1.25 22.54
CA VAL A 377 -7.29 0.94 23.92
C VAL A 377 -5.79 1.14 24.15
N GLY A 378 -5.41 1.49 25.36
CA GLY A 378 -4.01 1.62 25.78
C GLY A 378 -3.83 1.31 27.26
N ILE A 379 -2.57 1.26 27.69
CA ILE A 379 -2.16 1.07 29.08
C ILE A 379 -1.67 2.42 29.60
N VAL A 380 -2.28 2.93 30.66
CA VAL A 380 -1.86 4.17 31.33
C VAL A 380 -0.43 3.97 31.85
N LEU A 381 0.43 4.96 31.64
CA LEU A 381 1.80 4.98 32.14
C LEU A 381 1.99 6.05 33.22
N ASP A 382 1.28 7.17 33.07
CA ASP A 382 1.23 8.30 34.00
C ASP A 382 -0.01 9.16 33.71
N GLU A 383 -0.16 10.31 34.35
CA GLU A 383 -1.31 11.22 34.19
C GLU A 383 -1.49 11.77 32.75
N ARG A 384 -0.45 11.70 31.93
CA ARG A 384 -0.40 12.33 30.60
C ARG A 384 -0.12 11.36 29.48
N THR A 385 0.37 10.15 29.76
CA THR A 385 0.84 9.24 28.73
C THR A 385 0.25 7.84 28.86
N MET A 386 0.08 7.20 27.70
CA MET A 386 -0.33 5.82 27.58
C MET A 386 0.57 5.08 26.59
N LEU A 387 0.65 3.76 26.77
CA LEU A 387 1.28 2.83 25.85
C LEU A 387 0.20 2.12 25.04
N THR A 388 0.29 2.17 23.72
CA THR A 388 -0.67 1.49 22.82
C THR A 388 0.02 1.02 21.54
N ALA A 389 -0.63 0.12 20.80
CA ALA A 389 -0.28 -0.12 19.40
C ALA A 389 -1.14 0.79 18.51
N ASP A 390 -0.52 1.80 17.91
CA ASP A 390 -1.21 2.84 17.13
C ASP A 390 -0.95 2.66 15.63
N GLY A 391 -2.01 2.49 14.86
CA GLY A 391 -1.94 2.36 13.40
C GLY A 391 -1.46 3.61 12.67
N ARG A 392 -1.62 4.81 13.24
CA ARG A 392 -1.11 6.07 12.67
C ARG A 392 0.41 6.18 12.82
N LEU A 393 0.93 5.65 13.92
CA LEU A 393 2.36 5.64 14.24
C LEU A 393 3.03 4.29 13.87
N ALA A 394 2.25 3.36 13.30
CA ALA A 394 2.70 2.09 12.74
C ALA A 394 3.42 1.16 13.73
N GLY A 395 3.15 1.29 15.03
CA GLY A 395 3.86 0.53 16.04
C GLY A 395 3.29 0.61 17.43
N VAL A 396 3.90 -0.17 18.33
CA VAL A 396 3.73 -0.04 19.77
C VAL A 396 4.51 1.18 20.23
N VAL A 397 3.81 2.16 20.78
CA VAL A 397 4.32 3.50 21.02
C VAL A 397 3.78 4.06 22.33
N VAL A 398 4.51 5.04 22.85
CA VAL A 398 4.01 5.91 23.92
C VAL A 398 3.36 7.12 23.28
N THR A 399 2.10 7.38 23.60
CA THR A 399 1.36 8.55 23.14
C THR A 399 0.81 9.32 24.32
N ASP A 400 0.33 10.53 24.06
CA ASP A 400 -0.40 11.29 25.09
C ASP A 400 -1.74 10.60 25.36
N LEU A 401 -2.18 10.68 26.61
CA LEU A 401 -3.54 10.37 27.02
C LEU A 401 -4.45 11.42 26.40
N PRO A 402 -5.38 11.03 25.50
CA PRO A 402 -6.23 11.99 24.83
C PRO A 402 -7.30 12.51 25.81
N GLY A 403 -7.69 13.77 25.63
CA GLY A 403 -8.69 14.45 26.46
C GLY A 403 -10.06 14.63 25.78
N GLY A 404 -11.03 15.13 26.54
CA GLY A 404 -12.37 15.48 26.03
C GLY A 404 -13.15 14.28 25.49
N ASP A 405 -13.90 14.49 24.41
CA ASP A 405 -14.84 13.51 23.82
C ASP A 405 -14.18 12.25 23.24
N THR A 406 -12.85 12.15 23.28
CA THR A 406 -12.10 10.99 22.75
C THR A 406 -11.75 9.96 23.82
N LEU A 407 -11.86 10.33 25.10
CA LEU A 407 -11.65 9.45 26.25
C LEU A 407 -13.00 8.89 26.71
N LEU A 408 -13.23 7.60 26.48
CA LEU A 408 -14.47 6.93 26.89
C LEU A 408 -14.46 6.46 28.34
N GLY A 409 -13.28 6.20 28.88
CA GLY A 409 -13.10 5.84 30.28
C GLY A 409 -11.79 5.15 30.57
N VAL A 410 -11.53 4.95 31.86
CA VAL A 410 -10.39 4.21 32.39
C VAL A 410 -10.91 3.06 33.24
N ALA A 411 -10.25 1.91 33.19
CA ALA A 411 -10.60 0.74 33.99
C ALA A 411 -9.36 0.09 34.60
N ARG A 412 -9.52 -0.54 35.75
CA ARG A 412 -8.42 -1.18 36.50
C ARG A 412 -8.53 -2.70 36.47
N PRO A 413 -7.67 -3.40 35.70
CA PRO A 413 -7.71 -4.87 35.61
C PRO A 413 -7.50 -5.59 36.95
N ALA A 414 -6.73 -5.01 37.87
CA ALA A 414 -6.42 -5.60 39.18
C ALA A 414 -7.67 -5.82 40.07
N LEU A 415 -8.75 -5.07 39.84
CA LEU A 415 -10.00 -5.21 40.58
C LEU A 415 -10.81 -6.46 40.19
N GLY A 416 -10.37 -7.16 39.15
CA GLY A 416 -11.10 -8.29 38.59
C GLY A 416 -12.17 -7.86 37.59
N GLN A 417 -12.74 -8.86 36.93
CA GLN A 417 -13.80 -8.66 35.94
C GLN A 417 -15.16 -8.55 36.62
N ARG A 418 -15.98 -7.61 36.16
CA ARG A 418 -17.39 -7.43 36.52
C ARG A 418 -18.28 -8.14 35.50
N GLN A 419 -19.58 -8.21 35.82
CA GLN A 419 -20.58 -8.61 34.83
C GLN A 419 -20.53 -7.67 33.61
N PRO A 420 -20.63 -8.20 32.37
CA PRO A 420 -20.54 -7.39 31.16
C PRO A 420 -21.57 -6.26 31.16
N GLN A 421 -21.10 -5.03 30.91
CA GLN A 421 -21.95 -3.86 30.71
C GLN A 421 -21.87 -3.36 29.25
N PRO A 422 -22.93 -2.75 28.71
CA PRO A 422 -22.92 -2.23 27.35
C PRO A 422 -21.76 -1.25 27.11
N ALA A 423 -20.95 -1.52 26.09
CA ALA A 423 -19.94 -0.58 25.61
C ALA A 423 -20.52 0.26 24.46
N PRO A 424 -20.09 1.53 24.28
CA PRO A 424 -20.48 2.35 23.14
C PRO A 424 -20.22 1.63 21.81
N GLN A 425 -21.25 1.60 20.95
CA GLN A 425 -21.15 1.03 19.60
C GLN A 425 -21.28 2.12 18.54
N ALA A 426 -20.70 1.86 17.37
CA ALA A 426 -20.87 2.74 16.21
C ALA A 426 -22.34 2.83 15.82
N THR A 427 -22.86 4.04 15.74
CA THR A 427 -24.25 4.30 15.35
C THR A 427 -24.40 4.74 13.89
N ASP A 428 -23.30 5.10 13.24
CA ASP A 428 -23.24 5.48 11.84
C ASP A 428 -22.59 4.35 11.01
N GLY A 429 -23.16 4.03 9.85
CA GLY A 429 -22.58 3.05 8.91
C GLY A 429 -21.31 3.55 8.20
N GLY A 430 -20.56 4.45 8.84
CA GLY A 430 -19.35 5.07 8.30
C GLY A 430 -18.11 4.18 8.39
N LEU A 431 -16.96 4.74 7.99
CA LEU A 431 -15.66 4.08 8.09
C LEU A 431 -15.35 3.74 9.55
N ARG A 432 -15.00 2.47 9.81
CA ARG A 432 -14.63 1.99 11.15
C ARG A 432 -13.18 2.35 11.43
N TRP A 433 -12.93 2.95 12.59
CA TRP A 433 -11.59 3.29 13.06
C TRP A 433 -11.19 2.28 14.14
N ARG A 434 -10.01 1.70 14.05
CA ARG A 434 -9.54 0.76 15.06
C ARG A 434 -8.07 1.00 15.37
N CYS A 435 -7.77 1.16 16.65
CA CYS A 435 -6.42 1.42 17.16
C CYS A 435 -5.72 2.58 16.44
N GLY A 436 -6.44 3.66 16.16
CA GLY A 436 -5.92 4.82 15.43
C GLY A 436 -5.89 4.68 13.90
N GLY A 437 -6.01 3.47 13.34
CA GLY A 437 -6.05 3.24 11.90
C GLY A 437 -7.47 3.25 11.32
N VAL A 438 -7.61 3.66 10.06
CA VAL A 438 -8.84 3.39 9.27
C VAL A 438 -8.83 1.92 8.88
N GLN A 439 -9.88 1.19 9.25
CA GLN A 439 -10.07 -0.17 8.78
C GLN A 439 -10.72 -0.10 7.40
N LEU A 440 -9.88 -0.17 6.36
CA LEU A 440 -10.36 -0.27 4.99
C LEU A 440 -10.89 -1.70 4.76
N PRO A 441 -11.99 -1.87 4.01
CA PRO A 441 -12.43 -3.21 3.61
C PRO A 441 -11.29 -3.92 2.85
N PRO A 442 -11.08 -5.23 3.10
CA PRO A 442 -10.08 -6.00 2.38
C PRO A 442 -10.38 -5.96 0.87
N ARG A 443 -9.34 -5.79 0.05
CA ARG A 443 -9.45 -5.66 -1.40
C ARG A 443 -9.38 -7.00 -2.09
N GLY A 444 -9.95 -7.06 -3.29
CA GLY A 444 -9.69 -8.18 -4.19
C GLY A 444 -8.24 -8.19 -4.67
N PRO A 445 -7.59 -9.36 -4.83
CA PRO A 445 -6.30 -9.46 -5.52
C PRO A 445 -6.37 -8.85 -6.93
N GLY A 446 -5.43 -7.94 -7.28
CA GLY A 446 -5.41 -7.24 -8.56
C GLY A 446 -6.31 -6.00 -8.66
N GLU A 447 -6.96 -5.58 -7.58
CA GLU A 447 -7.74 -4.33 -7.55
C GLU A 447 -6.83 -3.11 -7.37
N ALA A 448 -6.97 -2.10 -8.23
CA ALA A 448 -6.19 -0.87 -8.15
C ALA A 448 -6.52 -0.13 -6.82
N PRO A 449 -5.52 0.18 -5.98
CA PRO A 449 -5.73 0.99 -4.80
C PRO A 449 -6.22 2.37 -5.22
N GLY A 450 -7.35 2.82 -4.67
CA GLY A 450 -7.67 4.25 -4.65
C GLY A 450 -6.54 5.04 -4.00
N ALA A 451 -6.38 6.31 -4.39
CA ALA A 451 -5.39 7.21 -3.81
C ALA A 451 -5.52 7.21 -2.27
N TRP A 452 -4.41 7.08 -1.56
CA TRP A 452 -4.39 7.07 -0.09
C TRP A 452 -3.44 8.15 0.44
N GLY A 453 -3.87 8.80 1.53
CA GLY A 453 -3.10 9.91 2.13
C GLY A 453 -2.99 11.17 1.26
N GLY A 454 -3.80 11.31 0.21
CA GLY A 454 -3.78 12.46 -0.70
C GLY A 454 -2.62 12.47 -1.70
N TYR A 455 -1.75 11.45 -1.71
CA TYR A 455 -0.60 11.37 -2.62
C TYR A 455 -0.97 10.67 -3.93
N PRO A 456 -0.42 11.10 -5.08
CA PRO A 456 -0.48 10.33 -6.32
C PRO A 456 0.40 9.06 -6.25
N ASN A 457 0.12 8.10 -7.14
CA ASN A 457 0.89 6.87 -7.26
C ASN A 457 2.38 7.17 -7.53
N GLY A 458 3.27 6.59 -6.73
CA GLY A 458 4.71 6.77 -6.83
C GLY A 458 5.22 8.11 -6.29
N LEU A 459 4.36 8.95 -5.72
CA LEU A 459 4.70 10.28 -5.18
C LEU A 459 4.40 10.40 -3.68
N ILE A 460 4.59 9.29 -2.98
CA ILE A 460 4.42 9.16 -1.54
C ILE A 460 5.78 9.48 -0.92
N PRO A 461 5.88 10.50 -0.05
CA PRO A 461 7.14 10.84 0.57
C PRO A 461 7.63 9.67 1.43
N GLN A 462 8.93 9.41 1.46
CA GLN A 462 9.51 8.29 2.22
C GLN A 462 9.17 8.39 3.71
N ALA A 463 9.04 9.61 4.21
CA ALA A 463 8.41 9.98 5.46
C ALA A 463 7.06 9.29 5.76
N ALA A 464 6.15 9.23 4.77
CA ALA A 464 4.83 8.61 4.92
C ALA A 464 4.86 7.07 4.74
N LEU A 465 6.04 6.49 4.53
CA LEU A 465 6.26 5.06 4.39
C LEU A 465 7.01 4.52 5.61
N CYS A 466 6.84 3.23 5.88
CA CYS A 466 7.55 2.54 6.94
C CYS A 466 8.59 1.59 6.35
N LEU A 467 9.77 1.58 6.97
CA LEU A 467 10.82 0.61 6.64
C LEU A 467 10.38 -0.80 7.00
N ILE A 468 10.76 -1.77 6.16
CA ILE A 468 10.39 -3.17 6.33
C ILE A 468 11.51 -4.03 6.91
N GLY A 469 12.65 -3.44 7.26
CA GLY A 469 13.79 -4.13 7.86
C GLY A 469 14.73 -4.83 6.86
N VAL A 470 14.53 -4.65 5.55
CA VAL A 470 15.40 -5.16 4.49
C VAL A 470 15.96 -3.96 3.73
N GLY A 471 17.26 -3.66 3.90
CA GLY A 471 17.91 -2.51 3.24
C GLY A 471 17.15 -1.20 3.44
N SER A 472 16.97 -0.44 2.36
CA SER A 472 16.18 0.81 2.33
C SER A 472 14.73 0.60 1.90
N HIS A 473 14.25 -0.65 1.86
CA HIS A 473 12.91 -0.96 1.38
C HIS A 473 11.84 -0.44 2.35
N SER A 474 10.77 0.07 1.77
CA SER A 474 9.67 0.68 2.49
C SER A 474 8.33 0.37 1.82
N LEU A 475 7.28 0.38 2.62
CA LEU A 475 5.90 0.14 2.20
C LEU A 475 4.97 1.10 2.96
N ARG A 476 3.69 1.14 2.57
CA ARG A 476 2.66 1.71 3.43
C ARG A 476 2.72 1.02 4.79
N CYS A 477 2.51 1.77 5.86
CA CYS A 477 2.87 1.30 7.19
C CYS A 477 2.15 0.05 7.68
N ASP A 478 0.89 -0.16 7.28
CA ASP A 478 0.16 -1.42 7.51
C ASP A 478 0.76 -2.59 6.71
N ALA A 479 1.03 -2.40 5.41
CA ALA A 479 1.70 -3.38 4.57
C ALA A 479 3.11 -3.69 5.09
N ALA A 480 3.86 -2.69 5.57
CA ALA A 480 5.18 -2.84 6.16
C ALA A 480 5.15 -3.67 7.45
N GLY A 481 4.15 -3.44 8.31
CA GLY A 481 3.94 -4.25 9.52
C GLY A 481 3.59 -5.69 9.17
N SER A 482 2.64 -5.88 8.26
CA SER A 482 2.23 -7.19 7.77
C SER A 482 3.39 -7.96 7.09
N PHE A 483 4.16 -7.31 6.22
CA PHE A 483 5.31 -7.93 5.57
C PHE A 483 6.36 -8.41 6.57
N ARG A 484 6.65 -7.60 7.61
CA ARG A 484 7.58 -8.00 8.68
C ARG A 484 7.08 -9.25 9.40
N ALA A 485 5.79 -9.29 9.76
CA ALA A 485 5.20 -10.48 10.38
C ALA A 485 5.28 -11.72 9.47
N MET A 486 4.99 -11.57 8.18
CA MET A 486 5.14 -12.65 7.20
C MET A 486 6.60 -13.11 7.07
N SER A 487 7.55 -12.16 7.06
CA SER A 487 8.99 -12.45 6.97
C SER A 487 9.52 -13.16 8.20
N ASP A 488 9.05 -12.80 9.40
CA ASP A 488 9.42 -13.48 10.65
C ASP A 488 8.85 -14.91 10.68
N ALA A 489 7.60 -15.10 10.24
CA ALA A 489 7.00 -16.43 10.12
C ALA A 489 7.76 -17.30 9.11
N PHE A 490 8.15 -16.73 7.97
CA PHE A 490 8.99 -17.39 6.97
C PHE A 490 10.36 -17.77 7.56
N ALA A 491 10.97 -16.86 8.33
CA ALA A 491 12.26 -17.10 8.98
C ALA A 491 12.20 -18.23 10.01
N SER A 492 11.06 -18.44 10.68
CA SER A 492 10.89 -19.57 11.60
C SER A 492 10.97 -20.94 10.91
N VAL A 493 10.68 -20.99 9.60
CA VAL A 493 10.71 -22.22 8.79
C VAL A 493 12.02 -22.39 8.04
N PHE A 494 12.53 -21.31 7.43
CA PHE A 494 13.69 -21.37 6.53
C PHE A 494 15.00 -20.85 7.15
N GLY A 495 14.97 -20.39 8.40
CA GLY A 495 16.15 -19.87 9.12
C GLY A 495 16.67 -18.52 8.61
N ARG A 496 15.92 -17.85 7.72
CA ARG A 496 16.29 -16.56 7.13
C ARG A 496 15.04 -15.74 6.80
N ALA A 497 15.17 -14.41 6.87
CA ALA A 497 14.12 -13.50 6.41
C ALA A 497 13.84 -13.67 4.90
N ILE A 498 12.65 -13.23 4.47
CA ILE A 498 12.29 -13.18 3.05
C ILE A 498 13.27 -12.26 2.31
N CYS A 499 13.84 -12.77 1.23
CA CYS A 499 14.69 -12.00 0.32
C CYS A 499 13.81 -11.11 -0.56
N LEU A 500 14.21 -9.86 -0.75
CA LEU A 500 13.42 -8.86 -1.46
C LEU A 500 14.29 -8.06 -2.43
N THR A 501 13.78 -7.84 -3.65
CA THR A 501 14.43 -7.05 -4.71
C THR A 501 13.76 -5.71 -4.94
N ASP A 502 12.44 -5.63 -4.74
CA ASP A 502 11.71 -4.37 -4.90
C ASP A 502 10.53 -4.23 -3.94
N SER A 503 10.15 -2.99 -3.63
CA SER A 503 9.09 -2.63 -2.67
C SER A 503 8.35 -1.38 -3.17
N TYR A 504 8.23 -0.32 -2.36
CA TYR A 504 7.83 0.98 -2.87
C TYR A 504 8.71 1.47 -4.04
N ARG A 505 8.07 1.79 -5.16
CA ARG A 505 8.73 2.32 -6.36
C ARG A 505 8.24 3.73 -6.64
N THR A 506 9.16 4.69 -6.62
CA THR A 506 8.82 6.08 -6.95
C THR A 506 8.31 6.21 -8.38
N PHE A 507 7.50 7.24 -8.64
CA PHE A 507 6.99 7.57 -9.96
C PHE A 507 8.15 7.74 -10.94
N SER A 508 9.22 8.41 -10.51
CA SER A 508 10.44 8.59 -11.32
C SER A 508 11.09 7.27 -11.74
N ALA A 509 11.10 6.28 -10.84
CA ALA A 509 11.65 4.96 -11.12
C ALA A 509 10.73 4.17 -12.04
N GLN A 510 9.41 4.30 -11.87
CA GLN A 510 8.42 3.69 -12.76
C GLN A 510 8.49 4.27 -14.18
N VAL A 511 8.67 5.59 -14.34
CA VAL A 511 8.89 6.24 -15.64
C VAL A 511 10.14 5.70 -16.32
N ARG A 512 11.27 5.61 -15.60
CA ARG A 512 12.51 5.03 -16.15
C ARG A 512 12.30 3.57 -16.57
N LEU A 513 11.65 2.77 -15.73
CA LEU A 513 11.38 1.36 -16.01
C LEU A 513 10.47 1.20 -17.24
N TYR A 514 9.42 2.03 -17.35
CA TYR A 514 8.51 2.03 -18.49
C TYR A 514 9.19 2.47 -19.79
N GLY A 515 10.08 3.46 -19.74
CA GLY A 515 10.86 3.87 -20.90
C GLY A 515 11.80 2.78 -21.44
N VAL A 516 12.33 1.90 -20.57
CA VAL A 516 13.21 0.79 -20.96
C VAL A 516 12.42 -0.46 -21.35
N LYS A 517 11.31 -0.76 -20.68
CA LYS A 517 10.53 -1.99 -20.84
C LYS A 517 9.02 -1.72 -20.89
N PRO A 518 8.49 -0.99 -21.88
CA PRO A 518 7.10 -0.55 -21.90
C PRO A 518 6.08 -1.70 -21.94
N ALA A 519 6.46 -2.85 -22.51
CA ALA A 519 5.59 -4.03 -22.57
C ALA A 519 5.52 -4.85 -21.26
N LEU A 520 6.51 -4.68 -20.37
CA LEU A 520 6.66 -5.45 -19.12
C LEU A 520 6.45 -4.60 -17.86
N ALA A 521 6.54 -3.28 -18.00
CA ALA A 521 6.34 -2.36 -16.90
C ALA A 521 4.90 -1.86 -16.88
N ALA A 522 4.31 -1.75 -15.68
CA ALA A 522 3.08 -0.99 -15.51
C ALA A 522 3.23 0.45 -16.03
N VAL A 523 2.15 0.99 -16.58
CA VAL A 523 2.11 2.41 -16.98
C VAL A 523 2.40 3.26 -15.74
N PRO A 524 3.30 4.27 -15.82
CA PRO A 524 3.58 5.14 -14.70
C PRO A 524 2.28 5.72 -14.11
N GLY A 525 2.10 5.57 -12.80
CA GLY A 525 0.87 5.95 -12.10
C GLY A 525 -0.10 4.81 -11.78
N THR A 526 0.11 3.61 -12.32
CA THR A 526 -0.80 2.47 -12.17
C THR A 526 -0.21 1.29 -11.38
N SER A 527 1.08 1.35 -11.03
CA SER A 527 1.79 0.25 -10.37
C SER A 527 1.44 0.12 -8.89
N ASN A 528 1.18 -1.09 -8.40
CA ASN A 528 0.98 -1.34 -6.96
C ASN A 528 2.22 -1.06 -6.11
N HIS A 529 3.43 -1.13 -6.70
CA HIS A 529 4.65 -0.65 -6.05
C HIS A 529 4.61 0.86 -5.77
N GLY A 530 3.98 1.64 -6.66
CA GLY A 530 3.81 3.08 -6.48
C GLY A 530 2.86 3.45 -5.33
N TRP A 531 2.06 2.50 -4.84
CA TRP A 531 1.23 2.68 -3.65
C TRP A 531 1.89 2.21 -2.36
N GLY A 532 3.08 1.61 -2.44
CA GLY A 532 3.74 0.98 -1.30
C GLY A 532 3.03 -0.28 -0.84
N LEU A 533 2.39 -1.01 -1.77
CA LEU A 533 1.55 -2.18 -1.47
C LEU A 533 1.97 -3.42 -2.25
N ALA A 534 3.13 -3.40 -2.90
CA ALA A 534 3.66 -4.56 -3.59
C ALA A 534 5.13 -4.77 -3.25
N VAL A 535 5.54 -6.03 -3.33
CA VAL A 535 6.92 -6.48 -3.15
C VAL A 535 7.29 -7.46 -4.24
N ASP A 536 8.55 -7.39 -4.68
CA ASP A 536 9.16 -8.39 -5.55
C ASP A 536 10.20 -9.17 -4.74
N LEU A 537 10.05 -10.48 -4.69
CA LEU A 537 10.80 -11.37 -3.79
C LEU A 537 11.90 -12.14 -4.51
N CYS A 538 12.91 -12.60 -3.76
CA CYS A 538 14.03 -13.41 -4.25
C CYS A 538 14.32 -14.62 -3.34
N GLY A 539 15.47 -15.26 -3.53
CA GLY A 539 15.94 -16.35 -2.65
C GLY A 539 15.01 -17.56 -2.65
N GLY A 540 14.56 -17.99 -3.83
CA GLY A 540 13.66 -19.14 -4.02
C GLY A 540 12.23 -18.71 -4.32
N ALA A 541 11.76 -17.62 -3.71
CA ALA A 541 10.38 -17.12 -3.92
C ALA A 541 10.11 -16.64 -5.36
N GLN A 542 11.15 -16.27 -6.12
CA GLN A 542 11.06 -15.81 -7.51
C GLN A 542 10.85 -16.93 -8.54
N SER A 543 10.61 -18.16 -8.11
CA SER A 543 10.49 -19.31 -9.02
C SER A 543 9.39 -20.24 -8.55
N PHE A 544 8.51 -20.64 -9.47
CA PHE A 544 7.51 -21.67 -9.18
C PHE A 544 8.19 -23.00 -8.84
N GLY A 545 7.53 -23.79 -8.00
CA GLY A 545 7.99 -25.13 -7.62
C GLY A 545 9.07 -25.17 -6.53
N THR A 546 9.52 -24.02 -6.04
CA THR A 546 10.42 -23.97 -4.88
C THR A 546 9.63 -24.14 -3.57
N PRO A 547 10.26 -24.68 -2.51
CA PRO A 547 9.66 -24.73 -1.18
C PRO A 547 9.26 -23.35 -0.66
N GLU A 548 10.06 -22.32 -0.95
CA GLU A 548 9.81 -20.95 -0.54
C GLU A 548 8.54 -20.37 -1.18
N TYR A 549 8.37 -20.54 -2.50
CA TYR A 549 7.16 -20.09 -3.19
C TYR A 549 5.93 -20.87 -2.68
N ALA A 550 6.04 -22.19 -2.51
CA ALA A 550 4.95 -23.02 -2.02
C ALA A 550 4.48 -22.58 -0.62
N TRP A 551 5.42 -22.26 0.27
CA TRP A 551 5.09 -21.73 1.60
C TRP A 551 4.35 -20.39 1.50
N LEU A 552 4.82 -19.47 0.66
CA LEU A 552 4.16 -18.17 0.47
C LEU A 552 2.75 -18.35 -0.12
N ALA A 553 2.58 -19.19 -1.13
CA ALA A 553 1.28 -19.47 -1.75
C ALA A 553 0.25 -20.00 -0.76
N GLN A 554 0.69 -20.74 0.26
CA GLN A 554 -0.18 -21.31 1.28
C GLN A 554 -0.42 -20.36 2.47
N ASN A 555 0.57 -19.53 2.84
CA ASN A 555 0.55 -18.80 4.12
C ASN A 555 0.43 -17.28 3.98
N ALA A 556 0.83 -16.68 2.85
CA ALA A 556 0.86 -15.22 2.70
C ALA A 556 -0.52 -14.56 2.92
N GLY A 557 -1.60 -15.27 2.56
CA GLY A 557 -2.98 -14.78 2.75
C GLY A 557 -3.33 -14.52 4.22
N VAL A 558 -2.73 -15.26 5.17
CA VAL A 558 -2.92 -15.04 6.62
C VAL A 558 -2.40 -13.66 7.04
N PHE A 559 -1.40 -13.14 6.33
CA PHE A 559 -0.82 -11.83 6.56
C PHE A 559 -1.46 -10.75 5.67
N GLY A 560 -2.46 -11.07 4.85
CA GLY A 560 -3.06 -10.13 3.91
C GLY A 560 -2.23 -9.87 2.65
N TRP A 561 -1.38 -10.83 2.25
CA TRP A 561 -0.61 -10.81 1.01
C TRP A 561 -1.11 -11.85 0.01
N ALA A 562 -1.11 -11.50 -1.26
CA ALA A 562 -1.52 -12.41 -2.33
C ALA A 562 -0.62 -12.29 -3.55
N ASN A 563 -0.30 -13.42 -4.18
CA ASN A 563 0.20 -13.44 -5.55
C ASN A 563 -1.01 -13.25 -6.49
N PRO A 564 -1.09 -12.13 -7.23
CA PRO A 564 -2.31 -11.77 -7.95
C PRO A 564 -2.61 -12.73 -9.11
N PRO A 565 -3.88 -12.87 -9.55
CA PRO A 565 -4.27 -13.86 -10.54
C PRO A 565 -3.53 -13.77 -11.88
N TRP A 566 -3.15 -12.55 -12.30
CA TRP A 566 -2.41 -12.32 -13.54
C TRP A 566 -0.94 -12.78 -13.46
N ALA A 567 -0.36 -12.83 -12.26
CA ALA A 567 1.03 -13.22 -12.01
C ALA A 567 1.20 -14.75 -11.86
N ARG A 568 0.10 -15.50 -11.82
CA ARG A 568 0.09 -16.96 -11.63
C ARG A 568 0.30 -17.72 -12.96
N PRO A 569 0.71 -19.00 -12.92
CA PRO A 569 0.94 -19.81 -14.11
C PRO A 569 -0.28 -19.89 -15.06
N GLY A 570 -0.02 -19.84 -16.36
CA GLY A 570 -1.02 -20.08 -17.42
C GLY A 570 -1.74 -18.83 -17.90
N ARG A 571 -1.13 -17.64 -17.71
CA ARG A 571 -1.71 -16.33 -18.03
C ARG A 571 -0.84 -15.50 -18.97
N GLY A 572 0.40 -15.92 -19.27
CA GLY A 572 1.30 -15.26 -20.22
C GLY A 572 2.04 -14.02 -19.68
N ARG A 573 1.92 -13.75 -18.38
CA ARG A 573 2.62 -12.68 -17.62
C ARG A 573 2.97 -13.17 -16.21
N GLU A 574 3.52 -14.38 -16.15
CA GLU A 574 3.83 -15.04 -14.90
C GLU A 574 4.92 -14.29 -14.12
N GLU A 575 4.62 -13.90 -12.88
CA GLU A 575 5.52 -13.20 -11.97
C GLU A 575 5.49 -13.86 -10.57
N PRO A 576 6.14 -15.03 -10.39
CA PRO A 576 6.18 -15.72 -9.10
C PRO A 576 6.78 -14.87 -7.96
N TRP A 577 7.64 -13.92 -8.32
CA TRP A 577 8.24 -12.98 -7.38
C TRP A 577 7.28 -11.89 -6.89
N HIS A 578 6.18 -11.60 -7.58
CA HIS A 578 5.36 -10.43 -7.32
C HIS A 578 4.21 -10.73 -6.34
N TRP A 579 4.13 -9.96 -5.25
CA TRP A 579 3.12 -10.12 -4.21
C TRP A 579 2.50 -8.77 -3.84
N GLU A 580 1.19 -8.76 -3.67
CA GLU A 580 0.39 -7.56 -3.38
C GLU A 580 -0.25 -7.67 -2.00
N TYR A 581 -0.21 -6.57 -1.25
CA TYR A 581 -0.94 -6.43 0.02
C TYR A 581 -2.40 -6.07 -0.27
N ILE A 582 -3.29 -6.99 0.10
CA ILE A 582 -4.74 -6.89 -0.11
C ILE A 582 -5.50 -6.48 1.17
N GLY A 583 -4.81 -6.37 2.30
CA GLY A 583 -5.41 -6.12 3.61
C GLY A 583 -5.80 -7.42 4.33
N SER A 584 -5.96 -7.33 5.65
CA SER A 584 -6.33 -8.44 6.54
C SER A 584 -7.64 -8.16 7.24
#